data_AF-A0A7X2MTU2-F1
#
_entry.id   AF-A0A7X2MTU2-F1
#
_cell.length_a   1.000
_cell.length_b   1.000
_cell.length_c   1.000
_cell.angle_alpha   90.00
_cell.angle_beta   90.00
_cell.angle_gamma   90.00
#
_symmetry.space_group_name_H-M   'P 1'
#
loop_
_entity.id
_entity.type
_entity.pdbx_description
1 polymer ?
#
loop_
_entity_poly.entity_id
_entity_poly.type
_entity_poly.pdbx_seq_one_letter_code
_entity_poly.pdbx_strand_id
1 'polypeptide(L)'
;HALRMAGEKARGATAYVTLEPCSHHGRTPPCCDALIAAGVTRVVAAMQDPNPQVAGRGLHRLHQAGIEVSHGLMMPEAEALNRGFLKRMRTGFPWIQLKLGASLDGRTAMASGESQW
;
A
#
# COMPACT_ATOMS: atom_id res chain seq x y z
N HIS A 1 11.54 -8.10 -3.36
CA HIS A 1 12.92 -7.69 -2.98
C HIS A 1 13.37 -8.32 -1.67
N ALA A 2 12.63 -8.11 -0.57
CA ALA A 2 12.97 -8.67 0.75
C ALA A 2 13.24 -10.19 0.75
N LEU A 3 12.38 -11.00 0.14
CA LEU A 3 12.59 -12.46 0.05
C LEU A 3 13.89 -12.84 -0.67
N ARG A 4 14.24 -12.16 -1.76
CA ARG A 4 15.51 -12.39 -2.47
C ARG A 4 16.72 -12.05 -1.61
N MET A 5 16.62 -10.98 -0.81
CA MET A 5 17.68 -10.57 0.11
C MET A 5 17.84 -11.54 1.28
N ALA A 6 16.73 -12.07 1.81
CA ALA A 6 16.74 -13.04 2.88
C ALA A 6 17.27 -14.42 2.43
N GLY A 7 16.98 -14.82 1.19
CA GLY A 7 17.33 -16.16 0.69
C GLY A 7 16.75 -17.25 1.58
N GLU A 8 17.56 -18.26 1.91
CA GLU A 8 17.16 -19.36 2.80
C GLU A 8 16.77 -18.91 4.22
N LYS A 9 17.23 -17.73 4.67
CA LYS A 9 16.87 -17.19 5.99
C LYS A 9 15.40 -16.76 6.08
N ALA A 10 14.67 -16.74 4.96
CA ALA A 10 13.24 -16.46 4.97
C ALA A 10 12.43 -17.61 5.60
N ARG A 11 12.94 -18.84 5.56
CA ARG A 11 12.25 -20.01 6.11
C ARG A 11 12.14 -19.89 7.62
N GLY A 12 10.93 -20.00 8.16
CA GLY A 12 10.67 -19.83 9.59
C GLY A 12 10.61 -18.37 10.06
N ALA A 13 10.81 -17.39 9.17
CA ALA A 13 10.84 -15.99 9.53
C ALA A 13 9.44 -15.36 9.58
N THR A 14 9.38 -14.15 10.15
CA THR A 14 8.21 -13.27 10.08
C THR A 14 8.41 -12.22 8.98
N ALA A 15 7.44 -12.06 8.10
CA ALA A 15 7.42 -10.98 7.11
C ALA A 15 6.51 -9.83 7.57
N TYR A 16 7.06 -8.61 7.61
CA TYR A 16 6.30 -7.39 7.81
C TYR A 16 6.10 -6.68 6.47
N VAL A 17 4.86 -6.36 6.13
CA VAL A 17 4.50 -5.69 4.88
C VAL A 17 3.52 -4.55 5.15
N THR A 18 3.67 -3.43 4.45
CA THR A 18 2.85 -2.24 4.67
C THR A 18 1.47 -2.30 4.00
N LEU A 19 1.25 -3.27 3.13
CA LEU A 19 -0.03 -3.54 2.46
C LEU A 19 -0.17 -5.06 2.30
N GLU A 20 -1.40 -5.56 2.29
CA GLU A 20 -1.71 -6.97 2.04
C GLU A 20 -0.95 -7.50 0.80
N PRO A 21 -0.28 -8.67 0.90
CA PRO A 21 0.37 -9.30 -0.25
C PRO A 21 -0.64 -9.59 -1.37
N CYS A 22 -0.30 -9.19 -2.60
CA CYS A 22 -1.18 -9.42 -3.75
C CYS A 22 -1.46 -10.91 -3.99
N SER A 23 -2.67 -11.21 -4.46
CA SER A 23 -3.24 -12.56 -4.60
C SER A 23 -3.68 -12.95 -6.01
N HIS A 24 -3.53 -12.05 -6.97
CA HIS A 24 -3.92 -12.25 -8.37
C HIS A 24 -2.70 -12.23 -9.29
N HIS A 25 -2.78 -12.98 -10.39
CA HIS A 25 -1.79 -12.93 -11.45
C HIS A 25 -2.03 -11.67 -12.29
N GLY A 26 -1.16 -10.67 -12.11
CA GLY A 26 -1.12 -9.47 -12.94
C GLY A 26 0.06 -9.53 -13.90
N ARG A 27 0.87 -8.47 -13.92
CA ARG A 27 2.15 -8.44 -14.67
C ARG A 27 3.22 -9.36 -14.07
N THR A 28 3.10 -9.65 -12.78
CA THR A 28 4.00 -10.54 -12.03
C THR A 28 3.18 -11.58 -11.24
N PRO A 29 3.79 -12.71 -10.86
CA PRO A 29 3.15 -13.66 -9.96
C PRO A 29 2.76 -13.03 -8.61
N PRO A 30 1.77 -13.61 -7.89
CA PRO A 30 1.33 -13.13 -6.59
C PRO A 30 2.40 -13.20 -5.50
N CYS A 31 2.50 -12.16 -4.67
CA CYS A 31 3.41 -12.12 -3.54
C CYS A 31 3.03 -13.12 -2.44
N CYS A 32 1.73 -13.43 -2.26
CA CYS A 32 1.31 -14.43 -1.28
C CYS A 32 1.88 -15.82 -1.62
N ASP A 33 1.87 -16.21 -2.90
CA ASP A 33 2.42 -17.49 -3.35
C ASP A 33 3.94 -17.54 -3.13
N ALA A 34 4.65 -16.43 -3.37
CA ALA A 34 6.08 -16.32 -3.10
C ALA A 34 6.42 -16.42 -1.60
N LEU A 35 5.59 -15.84 -0.72
CA LEU A 35 5.76 -15.96 0.74
C LEU A 35 5.54 -17.40 1.20
N ILE A 36 4.52 -18.08 0.68
CA ILE A 36 4.25 -19.50 0.95
C ILE A 36 5.44 -20.35 0.52
N ALA A 37 5.91 -20.18 -0.72
CA ALA A 37 7.04 -20.93 -1.24
C ALA A 37 8.35 -20.68 -0.45
N ALA A 38 8.54 -19.47 0.08
CA ALA A 38 9.68 -19.14 0.93
C ALA A 38 9.61 -19.78 2.33
N GLY A 39 8.45 -20.30 2.74
CA GLY A 39 8.26 -20.96 4.03
C GLY A 39 8.31 -20.00 5.22
N VAL A 40 7.81 -18.76 5.05
CA VAL A 40 7.60 -17.85 6.19
C VAL A 40 6.52 -18.42 7.10
N THR A 41 6.65 -18.25 8.42
CA THR A 41 5.70 -18.79 9.41
C THR A 41 4.67 -17.77 9.85
N ARG A 42 4.99 -16.48 9.71
CA ARG A 42 4.12 -15.38 10.13
C ARG A 42 4.19 -14.21 9.15
N VAL A 43 3.05 -13.61 8.85
CA VAL A 43 2.94 -12.39 8.04
C VAL A 43 2.14 -11.34 8.81
N VAL A 44 2.73 -10.17 9.00
CA VAL A 44 2.07 -9.01 9.60
C VAL A 44 1.89 -7.95 8.52
N ALA A 45 0.64 -7.69 8.14
CA ALA A 45 0.29 -6.66 7.17
C ALA A 45 -0.22 -5.40 7.87
N ALA A 46 0.30 -4.22 7.56
CA ALA A 46 -0.20 -3.00 8.20
C ALA A 46 -1.69 -2.75 7.87
N MET A 47 -2.11 -3.06 6.64
CA MET A 47 -3.48 -2.90 6.20
C MET A 47 -3.90 -3.95 5.16
N GLN A 48 -5.20 -4.26 5.14
CA GLN A 48 -5.84 -5.03 4.06
C GLN A 48 -5.91 -4.17 2.78
N ASP A 49 -5.76 -4.79 1.61
CA ASP A 49 -5.82 -4.06 0.34
C ASP A 49 -7.27 -3.57 0.09
N PRO A 50 -7.52 -2.27 -0.10
CA PRO A 50 -8.87 -1.77 -0.38
C PRO A 50 -9.36 -2.09 -1.79
N ASN A 51 -8.50 -2.59 -2.68
CA ASN A 51 -8.90 -2.99 -4.03
C ASN A 51 -9.92 -4.12 -3.93
N PRO A 52 -11.15 -3.97 -4.46
CA PRO A 52 -12.17 -5.01 -4.41
C PRO A 52 -11.73 -6.34 -5.06
N GLN A 53 -10.75 -6.28 -5.97
CA GLN A 53 -10.14 -7.46 -6.60
C GLN A 53 -9.01 -8.08 -5.77
N VAL A 54 -8.76 -7.65 -4.53
CA VAL A 54 -7.69 -8.22 -3.70
C VAL A 54 -8.16 -8.39 -2.27
N ALA A 55 -8.93 -7.44 -1.76
CA ALA A 55 -9.35 -7.31 -0.36
C ALA A 55 -9.53 -8.65 0.36
N GLY A 56 -8.53 -9.00 1.17
CA GLY A 56 -8.53 -10.15 2.07
C GLY A 56 -8.14 -11.48 1.44
N ARG A 57 -8.05 -11.59 0.10
CA ARG A 57 -7.75 -12.85 -0.59
C ARG A 57 -6.31 -13.28 -0.41
N GLY A 58 -5.37 -12.33 -0.31
CA GLY A 58 -3.96 -12.61 -0.06
C GLY A 58 -3.73 -13.10 1.35
N LEU A 59 -4.31 -12.40 2.33
CA LEU A 59 -4.28 -12.80 3.75
C LEU A 59 -4.95 -14.17 3.95
N HIS A 60 -6.11 -14.40 3.31
CA HIS A 60 -6.81 -15.67 3.39
C HIS A 60 -5.97 -16.83 2.82
N ARG A 61 -5.33 -16.64 1.66
CA ARG A 61 -4.48 -17.68 1.06
C ARG A 61 -3.28 -18.04 1.95
N LEU A 62 -2.65 -17.03 2.57
CA LEU A 62 -1.57 -17.27 3.53
C LEU A 62 -2.06 -18.09 4.73
N HIS A 63 -3.22 -17.71 5.28
CA HIS A 63 -3.83 -18.43 6.40
C HIS A 63 -4.16 -19.89 6.05
N GLN A 64 -4.72 -20.13 4.86
CA GLN A 64 -4.99 -21.49 4.36
C GLN A 64 -3.72 -22.34 4.17
N ALA A 65 -2.59 -21.70 3.90
CA ALA A 65 -1.28 -22.37 3.83
C ALA A 65 -0.63 -22.62 5.21
N GLY A 66 -1.34 -22.35 6.31
CA GLY A 66 -0.86 -22.56 7.67
C GLY A 66 0.05 -21.46 8.22
N ILE A 67 0.10 -20.31 7.55
CA ILE A 67 0.88 -19.14 7.99
C ILE A 67 0.05 -18.32 8.98
N GLU A 68 0.66 -17.91 10.10
CA GLU A 68 0.02 -16.98 11.04
C GLU A 68 -0.11 -15.60 10.40
N VAL A 69 -1.31 -15.02 10.38
CA VAL A 69 -1.56 -13.72 9.77
C VAL A 69 -2.11 -12.76 10.81
N SER A 70 -1.55 -11.55 10.85
CA SER A 70 -2.10 -10.43 11.63
C SER A 70 -2.16 -9.18 10.74
N HIS A 71 -3.13 -8.31 10.98
CA HIS A 71 -3.16 -7.01 10.31
C HIS A 71 -3.60 -5.86 11.20
N GLY A 72 -3.28 -4.63 10.77
CA GLY A 72 -3.65 -3.40 11.46
C GLY A 72 -2.51 -2.72 12.24
N LEU A 73 -1.33 -3.34 12.30
CA LEU A 73 -0.14 -2.75 12.91
C LEU A 73 0.29 -1.50 12.13
N MET A 74 0.32 -0.34 12.79
CA MET A 74 0.68 0.96 12.16
C MET A 74 -0.19 1.29 10.92
N MET A 75 -1.48 0.94 10.99
CA MET A 75 -2.42 1.23 9.90
C MET A 75 -2.48 2.72 9.55
N PRO A 76 -2.54 3.68 10.50
CA PRO A 76 -2.57 5.12 10.16
C PRO A 76 -1.37 5.57 9.33
N GLU A 77 -0.18 5.08 9.65
CA GLU A 77 1.06 5.39 8.94
C GLU A 77 1.08 4.76 7.54
N ALA A 78 0.64 3.50 7.42
CA ALA A 78 0.51 2.84 6.13
C ALA A 78 -0.50 3.54 5.21
N GLU A 79 -1.61 4.08 5.75
CA GLU A 79 -2.56 4.86 4.96
C GLU A 79 -1.98 6.17 4.43
N ALA A 80 -1.12 6.82 5.22
CA ALA A 80 -0.47 8.07 4.82
C ALA A 80 0.49 7.89 3.63
N LEU A 81 1.08 6.70 3.46
CA LEU A 81 2.02 6.42 2.36
C LEU A 81 1.37 6.43 0.97
N ASN A 82 0.10 6.04 0.86
CA ASN A 82 -0.53 5.72 -0.43
C ASN A 82 -1.87 6.43 -0.66
N ARG A 83 -2.03 7.67 -0.18
CA ARG A 83 -3.29 8.45 -0.21
C ARG A 83 -4.00 8.43 -1.58
N GLY A 84 -3.24 8.59 -2.66
CA GLY A 84 -3.75 8.57 -4.04
C GLY A 84 -4.35 7.23 -4.43
N PHE A 85 -3.59 6.15 -4.23
CA PHE A 85 -4.03 4.79 -4.52
C PHE A 85 -5.24 4.41 -3.67
N LEU A 86 -5.18 4.65 -2.36
CA LEU A 86 -6.24 4.29 -1.43
C LEU A 86 -7.54 5.01 -1.73
N LYS A 87 -7.50 6.32 -2.02
CA LYS A 87 -8.72 7.06 -2.41
C LYS A 87 -9.32 6.49 -3.68
N ARG A 88 -8.51 6.20 -4.69
CA ARG A 88 -8.98 5.63 -5.95
C ARG A 88 -9.63 4.26 -5.75
N MET A 89 -9.01 3.37 -4.99
CA MET A 89 -9.56 2.03 -4.74
C MET A 89 -10.84 2.06 -3.91
N ARG A 90 -10.93 2.95 -2.92
CA ARG A 90 -12.10 3.06 -2.02
C ARG A 90 -13.29 3.77 -2.66
N THR A 91 -13.05 4.75 -3.53
CA THR A 91 -14.11 5.68 -4.00
C THR A 91 -14.26 5.77 -5.50
N GLY A 92 -13.32 5.25 -6.30
CA GLY A 92 -13.25 5.46 -7.74
C GLY A 92 -12.71 6.83 -8.17
N PHE A 93 -12.55 7.79 -7.25
CA PHE A 93 -12.08 9.14 -7.54
C PHE A 93 -10.59 9.33 -7.23
N PRO A 94 -9.90 10.28 -7.92
CA PRO A 94 -8.51 10.61 -7.61
C PRO A 94 -8.37 11.35 -6.27
N TRP A 95 -7.16 11.28 -5.70
CA TRP A 95 -6.72 12.23 -4.67
C TRP A 95 -6.29 13.53 -5.34
N ILE A 96 -6.90 14.64 -4.91
CA ILE A 96 -6.71 15.95 -5.51
C ILE A 96 -5.98 16.82 -4.49
N GLN A 97 -4.87 17.41 -4.92
CA GLN A 97 -4.15 18.42 -4.17
C GLN A 97 -4.22 19.73 -4.94
N LEU A 98 -4.79 20.76 -4.33
CA LEU A 98 -4.83 22.10 -4.87
C LEU A 98 -3.62 22.88 -4.33
N LYS A 99 -2.89 23.55 -5.21
CA LYS A 99 -1.81 24.48 -4.85
C LYS A 99 -2.17 25.87 -5.34
N LEU A 100 -2.12 26.84 -4.45
CA LEU A 100 -2.36 28.26 -4.73
C LEU A 100 -1.20 29.08 -4.16
N GLY A 101 -0.72 30.04 -4.95
CA GLY A 101 0.17 31.09 -4.47
C GLY A 101 -0.58 32.42 -4.49
N ALA A 102 -0.61 33.12 -3.36
CA ALA A 102 -1.29 34.40 -3.23
C ALA A 102 -0.50 35.32 -2.26
N SER A 103 -0.71 36.62 -2.40
CA SER A 103 -0.30 37.63 -1.42
C SER A 103 -1.03 37.43 -0.08
N LEU A 104 -0.59 38.14 0.96
CA LEU A 104 -1.22 38.09 2.28
C LEU A 104 -2.71 38.48 2.27
N ASP A 105 -3.11 39.38 1.35
CA ASP A 105 -4.50 39.79 1.13
C ASP A 105 -5.25 38.90 0.11
N GLY A 106 -4.68 37.75 -0.27
CA GLY A 106 -5.34 36.72 -1.08
C GLY A 106 -5.40 37.00 -2.57
N ARG A 107 -4.53 37.86 -3.11
CA ARG A 107 -4.45 38.16 -4.56
C ARG A 107 -3.42 37.28 -5.24
N THR A 108 -3.74 36.81 -6.44
CA THR A 108 -2.84 35.99 -7.26
C THR A 108 -2.10 36.78 -8.34
N ALA A 109 -2.56 38.01 -8.61
CA ALA A 109 -2.02 38.93 -9.60
C ALA A 109 -2.53 40.36 -9.32
N MET A 110 -1.89 41.34 -9.94
CA MET A 110 -2.39 42.72 -10.05
C MET A 110 -3.68 42.76 -10.88
N ALA A 111 -4.42 43.88 -10.85
CA ALA A 111 -5.59 44.07 -11.72
C ALA A 111 -5.24 44.00 -13.22
N SER A 112 -3.98 44.29 -13.57
CA SER A 112 -3.42 44.13 -14.92
C SER A 112 -3.15 42.66 -15.30
N GLY A 113 -3.21 41.72 -14.35
CA GLY A 113 -2.83 40.33 -14.53
C GLY A 113 -1.34 40.03 -14.31
N GLU A 114 -0.52 41.04 -14.04
CA GLU A 114 0.89 40.84 -13.70
C GLU A 114 1.05 40.06 -12.38
N SER A 115 1.86 39.01 -12.42
CA SER A 115 2.02 38.06 -11.31
C SER A 115 3.46 37.52 -11.17
N GLN A 116 4.43 38.16 -11.83
CA GLN A 116 5.83 37.76 -11.74
C GLN A 116 6.46 38.33 -10.47
N TRP A 117 7.43 37.60 -9.93
CA TRP A 117 8.30 38.05 -8.84
C TRP A 117 9.49 38.82 -9.41
#